data_AF-A0A0F9LB91-F1
#
_entry.id   AF-A0A0F9LB91-F1
#
_cell.length_a   1.000
_cell.length_b   1.000
_cell.length_c   1.000
_cell.angle_alpha   90.00
_cell.angle_beta   90.00
_cell.angle_gamma   90.00
#
_symmetry.space_group_name_H-M   'P 1'
#
loop_
_entity.id
_entity.type
_entity.pdbx_description
1 polymer ?
#
loop_
_entity_poly.entity_id
_entity_poly.type
_entity_poly.pdbx_seq_one_letter_code
_entity_poly.pdbx_strand_id
1 'polypeptide(L)' 'MPPKKQVIQNHHISYNPEILTKIYKGEHWAITILNRRKKNMSKGFLKCLQQYIDTHKDMAIDLDDPQNNQETQI' A
#
# COMPACT_ATOMS: atom_id res chain seq x y z
N MET A 1 0.82 8.28 -25.07
CA MET A 1 -0.33 8.07 -24.17
C MET A 1 -0.03 8.83 -22.89
N PRO A 2 -0.93 9.66 -22.35
CA PRO A 2 -0.70 10.29 -21.05
C PRO A 2 -0.53 9.20 -19.97
N PRO A 3 0.28 9.43 -18.93
CA PRO A 3 0.43 8.49 -17.84
C PRO A 3 -0.93 8.23 -17.19
N LYS A 4 -1.28 6.96 -17.02
CA LYS A 4 -2.54 6.59 -16.39
C LYS A 4 -2.50 7.02 -14.92
N LYS A 5 -3.43 7.90 -14.53
CA LYS A 5 -3.60 8.33 -13.14
C LYS A 5 -3.71 7.13 -12.21
N GLN A 6 -2.84 7.08 -11.20
CA GLN A 6 -2.90 6.04 -10.18
C GLN A 6 -4.15 6.24 -9.33
N VAL A 7 -4.87 5.15 -9.06
CA VAL A 7 -6.12 5.18 -8.29
C VAL A 7 -5.79 4.90 -6.84
N ILE A 8 -6.17 5.81 -5.94
CA ILE A 8 -6.05 5.65 -4.48
C ILE A 8 -7.33 5.00 -3.95
N GLN A 9 -7.20 4.11 -2.97
CA GLN A 9 -8.30 3.43 -2.30
C GLN A 9 -8.08 3.39 -0.78
N ASN A 10 -9.16 3.36 -0.01
CA ASN A 10 -9.11 3.17 1.44
C ASN A 10 -9.05 1.67 1.76
N HIS A 11 -8.10 1.27 2.62
CA HIS A 11 -7.94 -0.09 3.12
C HIS A 11 -8.16 -0.16 4.62
N HIS A 12 -8.90 -1.17 5.08
CA HIS A 12 -9.11 -1.43 6.51
C HIS A 12 -7.93 -2.22 7.08
N ILE A 13 -7.19 -1.61 7.98
CA ILE A 13 -6.16 -2.28 8.79
C ILE A 13 -6.82 -3.04 9.94
N SER A 14 -7.83 -2.42 10.56
CA SER A 14 -8.63 -3.00 11.65
C SER A 14 -10.08 -2.55 11.50
N TYR A 15 -11.01 -3.42 11.88
CA TYR A 15 -12.45 -3.10 11.93
C TYR A 15 -12.92 -2.76 13.37
N ASN A 16 -12.16 -3.12 14.40
CA ASN A 16 -12.46 -2.78 15.79
C ASN A 16 -11.16 -2.65 16.64
N PRO A 17 -10.68 -1.43 16.94
CA PRO A 17 -11.20 -0.14 16.46
C PRO A 17 -11.09 -0.02 14.93
N GLU A 18 -11.93 0.79 14.31
CA GLU A 18 -11.89 1.03 12.86
C GLU A 18 -10.67 1.88 12.50
N ILE A 19 -9.77 1.32 11.70
CA ILE A 19 -8.55 1.98 11.24
C ILE A 19 -8.47 1.81 9.72
N LEU A 20 -8.57 2.94 9.01
CA LEU A 20 -8.48 3.04 7.56
C LEU A 20 -7.17 3.73 7.16
N THR A 21 -6.60 3.33 6.02
CA THR A 21 -5.44 3.99 5.41
C THR A 21 -5.62 4.13 3.90
N LYS A 22 -5.08 5.20 3.32
CA LYS A 22 -5.04 5.38 1.86
C LYS A 22 -3.84 4.63 1.28
N ILE A 23 -4.10 3.83 0.26
CA ILE A 23 -3.07 3.10 -0.50
C ILE A 23 -3.41 3.09 -1.99
N TYR A 24 -2.44 2.78 -2.84
CA TYR A 24 -2.71 2.62 -4.27
C TYR A 24 -3.53 1.34 -4.55
N LYS A 25 -4.34 1.37 -5.61
CA LYS A 25 -5.22 0.25 -6.01
C LYS A 25 -4.47 -1.08 -6.19
N GLY A 26 -3.24 -1.04 -6.71
CA GLY A 26 -2.41 -2.23 -6.86
C GLY A 26 -2.01 -2.84 -5.51
N GLU A 27 -1.65 -1.99 -4.55
CA GLU A 27 -1.29 -2.37 -3.18
C GLU A 27 -2.50 -2.93 -2.44
N HIS A 28 -3.66 -2.28 -2.58
CA HIS A 28 -4.92 -2.77 -2.01
C HIS A 28 -5.22 -4.20 -2.47
N TRP A 29 -5.06 -4.46 -3.77
CA TRP A 29 -5.25 -5.80 -4.31
C TRP A 29 -4.21 -6.79 -3.76
N ALA A 30 -2.93 -6.41 -3.71
CA ALA A 30 -1.87 -7.26 -3.17
C ALA A 30 -2.13 -7.65 -1.71
N ILE A 31 -2.47 -6.68 -0.85
CA ILE A 31 -2.80 -6.93 0.57
C ILE A 31 -4.04 -7.83 0.67
N THR A 32 -5.06 -7.61 -0.15
CA THR A 32 -6.24 -8.46 -0.21
C THR A 32 -5.87 -9.92 -0.52
N ILE A 33 -4.97 -10.16 -1.47
CA ILE A 33 -4.51 -11.51 -1.83
C ILE A 33 -3.68 -12.14 -0.69
N LEU A 34 -2.78 -11.38 -0.08
CA LEU A 34 -1.97 -11.84 1.07
C LEU A 34 -2.86 -12.23 2.25
N ASN A 35 -3.89 -11.43 2.55
CA ASN A 35 -4.88 -11.71 3.59
C ASN A 35 -5.69 -12.98 3.31
N ARG A 36 -5.90 -13.35 2.04
CA ARG A 36 -6.56 -14.61 1.67
C ARG A 36 -5.64 -15.83 1.76
N ARG A 37 -4.33 -15.67 1.57
CA ARG A 37 -3.35 -16.79 1.42
C ARG A 37 -2.45 -17.02 2.66
N LYS A 38 -2.99 -16.84 3.87
CA LYS A 38 -2.22 -16.88 5.14
C LYS A 38 -1.44 -18.18 5.43
N LYS A 39 -1.83 -19.32 4.85
CA LYS A 39 -1.31 -20.64 5.24
C LYS A 39 0.06 -21.02 4.63
N ASN A 40 0.51 -20.35 3.57
CA ASN A 40 1.67 -20.78 2.77
C ASN A 40 2.74 -19.68 2.59
N MET A 41 2.96 -18.82 3.59
CA MET A 41 4.04 -17.84 3.53
C MET A 41 5.32 -18.40 4.16
N SER A 42 6.42 -18.39 3.41
CA SER A 42 7.72 -18.82 3.93
C SER A 42 8.37 -17.73 4.79
N LYS A 43 9.16 -18.14 5.79
CA LYS A 43 9.96 -17.18 6.59
C LYS A 43 10.93 -16.38 5.72
N GLY A 44 11.46 -16.98 4.64
CA GLY A 44 12.35 -16.31 3.70
C GLY A 44 11.66 -15.18 2.94
N PHE A 45 10.44 -15.41 2.45
CA PHE A 45 9.65 -14.37 1.79
C PHE A 45 9.43 -13.15 2.71
N LEU A 46 9.07 -13.39 3.98
CA LEU A 46 8.87 -12.32 4.96
C LEU A 46 10.17 -11.53 5.22
N LYS A 47 11.33 -12.20 5.28
CA LYS A 47 12.64 -11.54 5.42
C LYS A 47 12.95 -10.65 4.21
N CYS A 48 12.75 -11.14 2.99
CA CYS A 48 12.99 -10.34 1.78
C CYS A 48 12.05 -9.13 1.72
N LEU A 49 10.78 -9.31 2.10
CA LEU A 49 9.80 -8.22 2.15
C LEU A 49 10.21 -7.16 3.19
N GLN A 50 10.63 -7.58 4.39
CA GLN A 50 11.11 -6.68 5.42
C GLN A 50 12.31 -5.86 4.94
N GLN A 51 13.32 -6.52 4.35
CA GLN A 51 14.49 -5.84 3.80
C GLN A 51 14.12 -4.83 2.71
N TYR A 52 13.18 -5.17 1.82
CA TYR A 52 12.71 -4.25 0.80
C TYR A 52 12.07 -3.00 1.42
N ILE A 53 11.19 -3.17 2.41
CA ILE A 53 10.54 -2.07 3.12
C ILE A 53 11.60 -1.18 3.78
N ASP A 54 12.55 -1.77 4.50
CA ASP A 54 13.59 -1.00 5.21
C ASP A 54 14.46 -0.17 4.26
N THR A 55 14.66 -0.64 3.03
CA THR A 55 15.45 0.05 2.00
C THR A 55 14.69 1.19 1.33
N HIS A 56 13.36 1.11 1.25
CA HIS A 56 12.55 2.03 0.42
C HIS A 56 11.59 2.93 1.22
N LYS A 57 11.43 2.70 2.52
CA LYS A 57 10.48 3.45 3.37
C LYS A 57 10.65 4.97 3.31
N ASP A 58 11.89 5.46 3.18
CA ASP A 58 12.17 6.90 3.17
C ASP A 58 11.84 7.56 1.81
N MET A 59 11.59 6.76 0.77
CA MET A 59 11.13 7.23 -0.55
C MET A 59 9.61 7.14 -0.69
N ALA A 60 8.90 6.61 0.32
CA ALA A 60 7.46 6.46 0.27
C ALA A 60 6.76 7.81 0.31
N ILE A 61 5.66 7.93 -0.43
CA ILE A 61 4.84 9.14 -0.48
C ILE A 61 3.73 9.00 0.54
N ASP A 62 3.55 10.03 1.38
CA ASP A 62 2.39 10.12 2.26
C ASP A 62 1.15 10.53 1.45
N LEU A 63 0.19 9.61 1.33
CA LEU A 63 -1.05 9.82 0.59
C LEU A 63 -2.08 10.62 1.40
N ASP A 64 -1.88 10.78 2.70
CA ASP A 64 -2.71 11.62 3.57
C ASP A 64 -2.22 13.08 3.61
N ASP A 65 -1.00 13.36 3.16
CA ASP A 65 -0.49 14.73 3.02
C ASP A 65 -1.19 15.47 1.86
N PRO A 66 -1.84 16.63 2.12
CA PRO A 66 -2.48 17.44 1.09
C PRO A 66 -1.52 17.93 0.00
N GLN A 67 -0.23 18.09 0.29
CA GLN A 67 0.76 18.60 -0.68
C GLN A 67 1.05 17.58 -1.79
N ASN A 68 0.96 16.28 -1.49
CA ASN A 68 1.15 15.19 -2.45
C ASN A 68 -0.09 14.93 -3.34
N ASN A 69 -1.24 15.48 -2.96
CA ASN A 69 -2.51 15.29 -3.67
C ASN A 69 -2.75 16.32 -4.79
N GLN A 70 -1.87 17.32 -4.95
CA GLN A 70 -2.03 18.38 -5.95
C GLN A 70 -1.45 18.04 -7.34
N GLU A 71 -0.53 17.09 -7.45
CA GLU A 71 0.06 16.71 -8.75
C GLU A 71 -0.85 15.83 -9.61
N THR A 72 -2.01 15.41 -9.09
CA THR A 72 -2.93 14.53 -9.83
C THR A 72 -4.15 15.22 -10.45
N GLN A 73 -4.19 16.57 -10.53
CA GLN A 73 -5.35 17.32 -11.05
C GLN A 73 -5.10 18.17 -12.32
N ILE A 74 -4.13 17.85 -13.17
CA ILE A 74 -3.92 18.55 -14.46
C ILE A 74 -4.03 17.57 -15.63
#